data_AF-A0A8D0HKT6-F1
#
_entry.id   AF-A0A8D0HKT6-F1
#
_cell.length_a   1.000
_cell.length_b   1.000
_cell.length_c   1.000
_cell.angle_alpha   90.00
_cell.angle_beta   90.00
_cell.angle_gamma   90.00
#
_symmetry.space_group_name_H-M   'P 1'
#
loop_
_entity.id
_entity.type
_entity.pdbx_description
1 polymer ?
#
loop_
_entity_poly.entity_id
_entity_poly.type
_entity_poly.pdbx_seq_one_letter_code
_entity_poly.pdbx_strand_id
1 'polypeptide(L)'
;ESSIYTFLSGYFSERGDAVAKAAKTPHVGDYRQLVHELDEAQFAEARAVVTELRNLYAVLYDIVLKNFEKIKKPRGDTKGMIY
;
A
#
# COMPACT_ATOMS: atom_id res chain seq x y z
N GLU A 1 4.52 -9.88 -3.74
CA GLU A 1 3.98 -8.72 -3.00
C GLU A 1 5.14 -7.81 -2.66
N SER A 2 5.24 -6.65 -3.31
CA SER A 2 6.19 -5.62 -2.87
C SER A 2 5.56 -4.86 -1.72
N SER A 3 6.19 -4.94 -0.56
CA SER A 3 5.78 -4.20 0.63
C SER A 3 5.94 -2.69 0.38
N ILE A 4 5.07 -1.87 0.97
CA ILE A 4 5.15 -0.39 0.94
C ILE A 4 6.57 0.10 1.28
N TYR A 5 7.26 -0.61 2.17
CA TYR A 5 8.65 -0.33 2.53
C TYR A 5 9.61 -0.39 1.34
N THR A 6 9.44 -1.34 0.43
CA THR A 6 10.28 -1.50 -0.77
C THR A 6 10.08 -0.35 -1.75
N PHE A 7 8.83 0.09 -1.95
CA PHE A 7 8.53 1.24 -2.81
C PHE A 7 9.13 2.53 -2.26
N LEU A 8 8.98 2.78 -0.96
CA LEU A 8 9.53 3.98 -0.33
C LEU A 8 11.07 4.00 -0.38
N SER A 9 11.71 2.86 -0.10
CA SER A 9 13.18 2.77 -0.20
C SER A 9 13.68 2.94 -1.64
N GLY A 10 12.96 2.38 -2.62
CA GLY A 10 13.27 2.51 -4.04
C GLY A 10 13.20 3.96 -4.50
N TYR A 11 12.11 4.66 -4.18
CA TYR A 11 11.93 6.08 -4.51
C TYR A 11 13.10 6.94 -4.01
N PHE A 12 13.51 6.79 -2.75
CA PHE A 12 14.62 7.60 -2.22
C PHE A 12 15.94 7.33 -2.94
N SER A 13 16.22 6.08 -3.28
CA SER A 13 17.43 5.71 -4.02
C SER A 13 17.39 6.29 -5.44
N GLU A 14 16.33 6.02 -6.19
CA GLU A 14 16.20 6.42 -7.59
C GLU A 14 16.16 7.94 -7.75
N ARG A 15 15.44 8.63 -6.86
CA ARG A 15 15.40 10.09 -6.83
C ARG A 15 16.76 10.69 -6.52
N GLY A 16 17.49 10.11 -5.56
CA GLY A 16 18.85 10.52 -5.22
C GLY A 16 19.78 10.44 -6.43
N ASP A 17 19.71 9.34 -7.18
CA ASP A 17 20.49 9.15 -8.41
C ASP A 17 20.09 10.13 -9.51
N ALA A 18 18.79 10.39 -9.69
CA ALA A 18 18.30 11.37 -10.66
C ALA A 18 18.79 12.79 -10.36
N VAL A 19 18.72 13.21 -9.09
CA VAL A 19 19.25 14.51 -8.64
C VAL A 19 20.76 14.59 -8.85
N ALA A 20 21.50 13.53 -8.50
CA ALA A 20 22.94 13.48 -8.69
C ALA A 20 23.34 13.61 -10.18
N LYS A 21 22.60 12.96 -11.10
CA LYS A 21 22.79 13.10 -12.54
C LYS A 21 22.46 14.52 -13.03
N ALA A 22 21.35 15.09 -12.59
CA ALA A 22 20.94 16.45 -12.94
C ALA A 22 22.00 17.49 -12.51
N ALA A 23 22.59 17.32 -11.33
CA ALA A 23 23.64 18.21 -10.83
C ALA A 23 24.98 18.04 -11.58
N LYS A 24 25.39 16.80 -11.89
CA LYS A 24 26.65 16.50 -12.59
C LYS A 24 26.62 16.85 -14.07
N THR A 25 25.44 16.78 -14.70
CA THR A 25 25.27 16.99 -16.16
C THR A 25 24.15 17.99 -16.45
N PRO A 26 24.34 19.28 -16.11
CA PRO A 26 23.25 20.26 -16.12
C PRO A 26 22.69 20.60 -17.51
N HIS A 27 23.45 20.30 -18.57
CA HIS A 27 23.02 20.49 -19.97
C HIS A 27 21.97 19.46 -20.40
N VAL A 28 21.86 18.31 -19.73
CA VAL A 28 20.84 17.30 -20.00
C VAL A 28 19.60 17.64 -19.19
N GLY A 29 18.60 18.25 -19.85
CA GLY A 29 17.33 18.64 -19.22
C GLY A 29 16.52 17.45 -18.69
N ASP A 30 16.65 16.30 -19.33
CA ASP A 30 15.88 15.09 -19.02
C ASP A 30 16.12 14.59 -17.60
N TYR A 31 17.29 14.81 -17.01
CA TYR A 31 17.52 14.42 -15.61
C TYR A 31 16.74 15.27 -14.61
N ARG A 32 16.44 16.53 -14.92
CA ARG A 32 15.53 17.34 -14.09
C ARG A 32 14.09 16.88 -14.25
N GLN A 33 13.70 16.55 -15.49
CA GLN A 33 12.38 15.99 -15.78
C GLN A 33 12.17 14.66 -15.05
N LEU A 34 13.17 13.78 -15.04
CA LEU A 34 13.14 12.52 -14.32
C LEU A 34 12.87 12.68 -12.82
N VAL A 35 13.46 13.70 -12.17
CA VAL A 35 13.17 13.99 -10.76
C VAL A 35 11.69 14.32 -10.57
N HIS A 36 11.10 15.12 -11.46
CA HIS A 36 9.68 15.46 -11.40
C HIS A 36 8.77 14.25 -11.63
N GLU A 37 9.11 13.41 -12.61
CA GLU A 37 8.34 12.19 -12.90
C GLU A 37 8.38 11.18 -11.75
N LEU A 38 9.52 11.02 -11.10
CA LEU A 38 9.64 10.18 -9.89
C LEU A 38 8.78 10.73 -8.74
N ASP A 39 8.73 12.05 -8.56
CA ASP A 39 7.90 12.70 -7.53
C ASP A 39 6.40 12.49 -7.81
N GLU A 40 5.97 12.65 -9.07
CA GLU A 40 4.57 12.43 -9.48
C GLU A 40 4.16 10.95 -9.35
N ALA A 41 5.03 10.03 -9.77
CA ALA A 41 4.80 8.59 -9.63
C ALA A 41 4.67 8.19 -8.15
N GLN A 42 5.55 8.69 -7.28
CA GLN A 42 5.49 8.41 -5.85
C GLN A 42 4.21 8.94 -5.20
N PHE A 43 3.72 10.10 -5.63
CA PHE A 43 2.44 10.63 -5.17
C PHE A 43 1.26 9.74 -5.58
N ALA A 44 1.23 9.31 -6.85
CA ALA A 44 0.19 8.42 -7.35
C ALA A 44 0.19 7.07 -6.61
N GLU A 45 1.37 6.51 -6.37
CA GLU A 45 1.55 5.26 -5.62
C GLU A 45 1.08 5.40 -4.17
N ALA A 46 1.48 6.46 -3.47
CA ALA A 46 1.03 6.73 -2.10
C ALA A 46 -0.51 6.82 -2.02
N ARG A 47 -1.15 7.46 -3.01
CA ARG A 47 -2.61 7.55 -3.10
C ARG A 47 -3.25 6.18 -3.35
N ALA A 48 -2.64 5.34 -4.19
CA ALA A 48 -3.10 3.98 -4.44
C ALA A 48 -3.05 3.13 -3.16
N VAL A 49 -1.92 3.18 -2.43
CA VAL A 49 -1.73 2.49 -1.15
C VAL A 49 -2.80 2.88 -0.13
N VAL A 50 -3.07 4.17 0.06
CA VAL A 50 -4.11 4.63 1.00
C VAL A 50 -5.50 4.14 0.59
N THR A 51 -5.77 4.13 -0.72
CA THR A 51 -7.04 3.65 -1.28
C THR A 51 -7.20 2.14 -1.04
N GLU A 52 -6.14 1.37 -1.26
CA GLU A 52 -6.12 -0.07 -1.00
C GLU A 52 -6.31 -0.36 0.48
N LEU A 53 -5.63 0.37 1.38
CA LEU A 53 -5.80 0.25 2.83
C LEU A 53 -7.26 0.46 3.25
N ARG A 54 -7.89 1.52 2.73
CA ARG A 54 -9.31 1.81 3.00
C ARG A 54 -10.21 0.67 2.51
N ASN A 55 -9.96 0.18 1.30
CA ASN A 55 -10.75 -0.90 0.72
C ASN A 55 -10.57 -2.21 1.51
N LEU A 56 -9.34 -2.51 1.95
CA LEU A 56 -9.03 -3.65 2.79
C LEU A 56 -9.81 -3.59 4.12
N TYR A 57 -9.83 -2.44 4.79
CA TYR A 57 -10.62 -2.26 6.01
C TYR A 57 -12.12 -2.43 5.75
N ALA A 58 -12.64 -1.91 4.64
CA ALA A 58 -14.05 -2.06 4.29
C ALA A 58 -14.43 -3.53 4.06
N VAL A 59 -13.61 -4.27 3.32
CA VAL A 59 -13.82 -5.71 3.06
C VAL A 59 -13.70 -6.52 4.35
N LEU A 60 -12.66 -6.26 5.16
CA LEU A 60 -12.45 -6.94 6.44
C LEU A 60 -13.63 -6.69 7.38
N TYR A 61 -14.10 -5.44 7.48
CA TYR A 61 -15.25 -5.10 8.31
C TYR A 61 -16.51 -5.83 7.82
N ASP A 62 -16.80 -5.79 6.52
CA ASP A 62 -17.98 -6.43 5.94
C ASP A 62 -17.99 -7.95 6.16
N ILE A 63 -16.87 -8.62 5.89
CA ILE A 63 -16.78 -10.08 6.04
C ILE A 63 -16.85 -10.51 7.51
N VAL A 64 -16.23 -9.77 8.42
CA VAL A 64 -16.28 -10.04 9.86
C VAL A 64 -17.69 -9.81 10.39
N LEU A 65 -18.33 -8.69 10.05
CA LEU A 65 -19.66 -8.36 10.55
C LEU A 65 -20.70 -9.39 10.09
N LYS A 66 -20.68 -9.76 8.80
CA LYS A 66 -21.60 -10.77 8.24
C LYS A 66 -21.44 -12.16 8.86
N ASN A 67 -20.25 -12.49 9.34
CA ASN A 67 -19.94 -13.79 9.92
C ASN A 67 -19.73 -13.76 11.44
N PHE A 68 -20.04 -12.64 12.09
CA PHE A 68 -19.63 -12.37 13.47
C PHE A 68 -20.05 -13.47 14.45
N GLU A 69 -21.30 -13.93 14.37
CA GLU A 69 -21.80 -15.01 15.24
C GLU A 69 -21.09 -16.34 15.02
N LYS A 70 -20.80 -16.70 13.77
CA LYS A 70 -20.06 -17.94 13.45
C LYS A 70 -18.59 -17.82 13.86
N ILE A 71 -17.99 -16.65 13.71
CA ILE A 71 -16.62 -16.38 14.17
C ILE A 71 -16.55 -16.46 15.71
N LYS A 72 -17.55 -15.89 16.41
CA LYS A 72 -17.64 -15.88 17.87
C LYS A 72 -18.01 -17.24 18.46
N LYS A 73 -18.89 -18.00 17.79
CA LYS A 73 -19.40 -19.31 18.21
C LYS A 73 -19.31 -20.33 17.07
N PRO A 74 -18.10 -20.81 16.72
CA PRO A 74 -17.88 -21.66 15.56
C PRO A 74 -18.59 -23.03 15.63
N ARG A 75 -19.01 -23.47 16.82
CA ARG A 75 -19.76 -24.72 17.04
C ARG A 75 -21.20 -24.50 17.56
N GLY A 76 -21.65 -23.25 17.65
CA GLY A 76 -22.92 -22.89 18.31
C GLY A 76 -22.88 -23.09 19.84
N ASP A 77 -24.04 -22.92 20.49
CA ASP A 77 -24.20 -23.29 21.89
C ASP A 77 -24.60 -24.77 21.96
N THR A 78 -23.79 -25.61 22.60
CA THR A 78 -24.16 -26.99 22.97
C THR A 78 -25.16 -26.96 24.13
N LYS A 79 -26.38 -26.49 23.87
CA LYS A 79 -27.50 -26.67 24.79
C LYS A 79 -28.31 -27.91 24.38
N GLY A 80 -27.91 -29.04 24.96
CA GLY A 80 -28.81 -30.13 25.34
C GLY A 80 -29.29 -31.06 24.21
N MET A 81 -28.60 -32.19 24.06
CA MET A 81 -29.25 -33.50 23.96
C MET A 81 -28.33 -34.51 24.64
N ILE A 82 -28.55 -34.73 25.93
CA ILE A 82 -28.17 -35.98 26.60
C ILE A 82 -29.52 -36.56 27.04
N TYR A 83 -30.01 -37.54 26.28
CA TYR A 83 -31.11 -38.41 26.70
C TYR A 83 -30.62 -39.39 27.75
#